data_AF-A0A3P6TL45-F1
#
_entry.id   AF-A0A3P6TL45-F1
#
_cell.length_a   1.000
_cell.length_b   1.000
_cell.length_c   1.000
_cell.angle_alpha   90.00
_cell.angle_beta   90.00
_cell.angle_gamma   90.00
#
_symmetry.space_group_name_H-M   'P 1'
#
loop_
_entity.id
_entity.type
_entity.pdbx_description
1 polymer ?
#
loop_
_entity_poly.entity_id
_entity_poly.type
_entity_poly.pdbx_seq_one_letter_code
_entity_poly.pdbx_strand_id
1 'polypeptide(L)'
;MAREEHLIWLLNAVTAYIYCASPDFSDDDYLKFMDRNPVHVGPAVTKEIGESAIITLLEYHMNNDSVFDVSEHMELYQALLETAAAMSVVPALVPYLVRPQNNNSKSIAKDLVLRFSNTMSSYPNIFKGQMGSPDFRLVDFIAKTERYSEVLMNAARRYERDLPAEQRVRTAVIRPRTTLSEASLSRYSFNDITNMRIEDCADIGLLYGKALKHLQMQTFRFIGDYGKLVVPFSFKKDVRNVNPFSPSLKERTKRIAKELASMPNTLPLNASNSIFVCVDEGRCDIVKVLISGPDDTPYQNGLFEFDVFFPTSYPFSPPKCAFLTTGAGNVRFNPNLYNDGKICLSILGTWEGRPEEKWNPYCSLLQVLISIQVNLTSFLNV
;
A
#
# COMPACT_ATOMS: atom_id res chain seq x y z
N MET A 1 -5.74 -20.45 -10.29
CA MET A 1 -4.51 -20.97 -10.93
C MET A 1 -4.63 -20.97 -12.45
N ALA A 2 -5.52 -21.76 -13.08
CA ALA A 2 -5.57 -21.87 -14.55
C ALA A 2 -5.69 -20.56 -15.36
N ARG A 3 -6.24 -19.46 -14.82
CA ARG A 3 -6.37 -18.19 -15.57
C ARG A 3 -5.07 -17.37 -15.62
N GLU A 4 -4.25 -17.47 -14.57
CA GLU A 4 -3.02 -16.67 -14.43
C GLU A 4 -1.86 -17.27 -15.22
N GLU A 5 -1.68 -18.59 -15.12
CA GLU A 5 -0.67 -19.33 -15.90
C GLU A 5 -0.86 -19.13 -17.41
N HIS A 6 -2.11 -19.18 -17.90
CA HIS A 6 -2.41 -18.88 -19.30
C HIS A 6 -2.04 -17.45 -19.68
N LEU A 7 -2.23 -16.48 -18.78
CA LEU A 7 -1.89 -15.08 -19.05
C LEU A 7 -0.37 -14.90 -19.10
N ILE A 8 0.37 -15.54 -18.21
CA ILE A 8 1.85 -15.57 -18.23
C ILE A 8 2.34 -16.17 -19.56
N TRP A 9 1.78 -17.30 -20.00
CA TRP A 9 2.17 -17.92 -21.27
C TRP A 9 1.89 -17.01 -22.47
N LEU A 10 0.75 -16.32 -22.48
CA LEU A 10 0.42 -15.38 -23.55
C LEU A 10 1.37 -14.18 -23.56
N LEU A 11 1.67 -13.59 -22.39
CA LEU A 11 2.63 -12.49 -22.27
C LEU A 11 4.03 -12.91 -22.73
N ASN A 12 4.48 -14.09 -22.33
CA ASN A 12 5.78 -14.64 -22.76
C ASN A 12 5.81 -14.92 -24.27
N ALA A 13 4.73 -15.43 -24.85
CA ALA A 13 4.62 -15.64 -26.28
C ALA A 13 4.67 -14.33 -27.07
N VAL A 14 3.96 -13.30 -26.60
CA VAL A 14 4.00 -11.95 -27.19
C VAL A 14 5.39 -11.34 -27.06
N THR A 15 6.01 -11.45 -25.89
CA THR A 15 7.38 -10.98 -25.62
C THR A 15 8.39 -11.63 -26.57
N ALA A 16 8.33 -12.96 -26.71
CA ALA A 16 9.19 -13.71 -27.62
C ALA A 16 8.94 -13.34 -29.09
N TYR A 17 7.70 -13.06 -29.46
CA TYR A 17 7.37 -12.59 -30.80
C TYR A 17 7.93 -11.18 -31.07
N ILE A 18 7.82 -10.25 -30.11
CA ILE A 18 8.33 -8.87 -30.26
C ILE A 18 9.86 -8.87 -30.30
N TYR A 19 10.53 -9.55 -29.37
CA TYR A 19 11.97 -9.44 -29.14
C TYR A 19 12.80 -10.55 -29.84
N CYS A 20 12.16 -11.60 -30.36
CA CYS A 20 12.79 -12.77 -31.01
C CYS A 20 13.83 -13.53 -30.16
N ALA A 21 13.88 -13.26 -28.86
CA ALA A 21 14.81 -13.85 -27.91
C ALA A 21 14.21 -13.80 -26.49
N SER A 22 14.86 -14.45 -25.53
CA SER A 22 14.57 -14.23 -24.11
C SER A 22 15.11 -12.85 -23.72
N PRO A 23 14.27 -11.90 -23.28
CA PRO A 23 14.74 -10.58 -22.89
C PRO A 23 15.31 -10.64 -21.47
N ASP A 24 16.64 -10.67 -21.34
CA ASP A 24 17.29 -10.51 -20.03
C ASP A 24 17.75 -9.06 -19.76
N PHE A 25 17.82 -8.25 -20.83
CA PHE A 25 18.24 -6.84 -20.88
C PHE A 25 19.51 -6.51 -20.08
N SER A 26 20.33 -7.52 -19.76
CA SER A 26 21.49 -7.40 -18.88
C SER A 26 22.63 -6.65 -19.52
N ASP A 27 22.73 -6.78 -20.85
CA ASP A 27 23.69 -6.13 -21.70
C ASP A 27 23.00 -5.23 -22.73
N ASP A 28 23.76 -4.32 -23.32
CA ASP A 28 23.30 -3.36 -24.35
C ASP A 28 22.95 -4.00 -25.71
N ASP A 29 22.84 -5.33 -25.80
CA ASP A 29 22.48 -6.04 -27.03
C ASP A 29 21.09 -5.68 -27.57
N TYR A 30 20.17 -5.25 -26.69
CA TYR A 30 18.86 -4.74 -27.11
C TYR A 30 18.97 -3.49 -28.00
N LEU A 31 20.06 -2.71 -27.88
CA LEU A 31 20.33 -1.55 -28.75
C LEU A 31 20.64 -2.01 -30.17
N LYS A 32 21.41 -3.09 -30.34
CA LYS A 32 21.69 -3.68 -31.65
C LYS A 32 20.42 -4.23 -32.29
N PHE A 33 19.52 -4.78 -31.50
CA PHE A 33 18.21 -5.23 -31.99
C PHE A 33 17.36 -4.05 -32.45
N MET A 34 17.31 -2.97 -31.67
CA MET A 34 16.63 -1.72 -32.04
C MET A 34 17.17 -1.13 -33.36
N ASP A 35 18.49 -1.09 -33.52
CA ASP A 35 19.16 -0.56 -34.73
C ASP A 35 18.87 -1.41 -35.98
N ARG A 36 18.61 -2.71 -35.81
CA ARG A 36 18.21 -3.62 -36.90
C ARG A 36 16.78 -3.40 -37.37
N ASN A 37 15.99 -2.58 -36.67
CA ASN A 37 14.60 -2.25 -36.95
C ASN A 37 13.74 -3.49 -37.26
N PRO A 38 13.17 -4.16 -36.23
CA PRO A 38 12.54 -5.47 -36.38
C PRO A 38 11.40 -5.47 -37.40
N VAL A 39 11.68 -5.97 -38.61
CA VAL A 39 10.78 -5.90 -39.77
C VAL A 39 9.51 -6.74 -39.59
N HIS A 40 9.56 -7.76 -38.73
CA HIS A 40 8.40 -8.60 -38.41
C HIS A 40 7.34 -7.86 -37.58
N VAL A 41 7.71 -6.81 -36.85
CA VAL A 41 6.77 -5.94 -36.11
C VAL A 41 6.37 -4.77 -37.01
N GLY A 42 5.61 -5.08 -38.06
CA GLY A 42 5.10 -4.08 -39.00
C GLY A 42 4.01 -3.18 -38.40
N PRO A 43 3.50 -2.18 -39.16
CA PRO A 43 2.47 -1.27 -38.70
C PRO A 43 1.15 -1.95 -38.28
N ALA A 44 0.75 -3.01 -38.99
CA ALA A 44 -0.47 -3.78 -38.66
C ALA A 44 -0.35 -4.46 -37.29
N VAL A 45 0.78 -5.14 -37.07
CA VAL A 45 1.12 -5.81 -35.80
C VAL A 45 1.24 -4.79 -34.67
N THR A 46 1.88 -3.65 -34.93
CA THR A 46 2.02 -2.56 -33.96
C THR A 46 0.64 -2.08 -33.48
N LYS A 47 -0.30 -1.90 -34.42
CA LYS A 47 -1.67 -1.50 -34.11
C LYS A 47 -2.39 -2.56 -33.27
N GLU A 48 -2.32 -3.83 -33.68
CA GLU A 48 -2.96 -4.94 -32.94
C GLU A 48 -2.44 -5.07 -31.51
N ILE A 49 -1.12 -4.98 -31.31
CA ILE A 49 -0.51 -5.02 -29.97
C ILE A 49 -0.92 -3.79 -29.16
N GLY A 50 -0.86 -2.60 -29.77
CA GLY A 50 -1.21 -1.33 -29.11
C GLY A 50 -2.68 -1.19 -28.72
N GLU A 51 -3.59 -1.80 -29.48
CA GLU A 51 -5.04 -1.82 -29.20
C GLU A 51 -5.48 -3.05 -28.39
N SER A 52 -4.54 -3.96 -28.07
CA SER A 52 -4.83 -5.13 -27.25
C SER A 52 -5.01 -4.80 -25.76
N ALA A 53 -5.47 -5.78 -24.99
CA ALA A 53 -5.61 -5.66 -23.54
C ALA A 53 -4.26 -5.55 -22.79
N ILE A 54 -3.11 -5.68 -23.46
CA ILE A 54 -1.78 -5.61 -22.83
C ILE A 54 -1.57 -4.27 -22.12
N ILE A 55 -1.96 -3.16 -22.76
CA ILE A 55 -1.86 -1.82 -22.16
C ILE A 55 -2.71 -1.74 -20.88
N THR A 56 -3.95 -2.20 -20.94
CA THR A 56 -4.86 -2.21 -19.78
C THR A 56 -4.35 -3.10 -18.65
N LEU A 57 -3.74 -4.25 -18.98
CA LEU A 57 -3.12 -5.15 -18.01
C LEU A 57 -1.93 -4.47 -17.33
N LEU A 58 -1.06 -3.81 -18.10
CA LEU A 58 0.06 -3.04 -17.57
C LEU A 58 -0.42 -1.90 -16.66
N GLU A 59 -1.41 -1.12 -17.09
CA GLU A 59 -1.96 -0.03 -16.28
C GLU A 59 -2.54 -0.53 -14.94
N TYR A 60 -3.29 -1.64 -14.97
CA TYR A 60 -3.90 -2.20 -13.77
C TYR A 60 -2.86 -2.73 -12.77
N HIS A 61 -1.88 -3.52 -13.25
CA HIS A 61 -0.92 -4.19 -12.36
C HIS A 61 0.21 -3.26 -11.92
N MET A 62 0.68 -2.35 -12.79
CA MET A 62 1.75 -1.40 -12.41
C MET A 62 1.27 -0.27 -11.49
N ASN A 63 -0.05 -0.11 -11.31
CA ASN A 63 -0.63 0.80 -10.33
C ASN A 63 -0.84 0.12 -8.95
N ASN A 64 -0.35 -1.11 -8.76
CA ASN A 64 -0.40 -1.81 -7.49
C ASN A 64 0.81 -1.45 -6.60
N ASP A 65 0.53 -0.89 -5.43
CA ASP A 65 1.55 -0.51 -4.43
C ASP A 65 1.85 -1.62 -3.41
N SER A 66 1.16 -2.76 -3.48
CA SER A 66 1.32 -3.88 -2.53
C SER A 66 2.47 -4.80 -2.93
N VAL A 67 3.65 -4.62 -2.31
CA VAL A 67 4.81 -5.51 -2.53
C VAL A 67 4.49 -6.97 -2.16
N PHE A 68 3.59 -7.19 -1.21
CA PHE A 68 3.14 -8.55 -0.86
C PHE A 68 2.41 -9.23 -2.03
N ASP A 69 1.49 -8.52 -2.68
CA ASP A 69 0.78 -9.05 -3.86
C ASP A 69 1.75 -9.35 -5.01
N VAL A 70 2.69 -8.43 -5.24
CA VAL A 70 3.76 -8.61 -6.23
C VAL A 70 4.62 -9.83 -5.92
N SER A 71 4.96 -10.06 -4.65
CA SER A 71 5.76 -11.24 -4.25
C SER A 71 5.01 -12.57 -4.43
N GLU A 72 3.68 -12.56 -4.32
CA GLU A 72 2.85 -13.76 -4.52
C GLU A 72 2.70 -14.10 -6.02
N HIS A 73 2.70 -13.07 -6.87
CA HIS A 73 2.47 -13.17 -8.32
C HIS A 73 3.69 -12.75 -9.15
N MET A 74 4.90 -12.94 -8.60
CA MET A 74 6.15 -12.39 -9.16
C MET A 74 6.38 -12.78 -10.62
N GLU A 75 6.01 -14.00 -11.02
CA GLU A 75 6.12 -14.48 -12.40
C GLU A 75 5.23 -13.70 -13.38
N LEU A 76 4.04 -13.30 -12.94
CA LEU A 76 3.12 -12.46 -13.72
C LEU A 76 3.66 -11.04 -13.86
N TYR A 77 4.11 -10.42 -12.76
CA TYR A 77 4.70 -9.07 -12.81
C TYR A 77 5.97 -9.05 -13.65
N GLN A 78 6.78 -10.10 -13.58
CA GLN A 78 7.98 -10.25 -14.41
C GLN A 78 7.59 -10.34 -15.88
N ALA A 79 6.64 -11.20 -16.26
CA ALA A 79 6.18 -11.32 -17.64
C ALA A 79 5.59 -10.00 -18.18
N LEU A 80 4.86 -9.25 -17.35
CA LEU A 80 4.34 -7.93 -17.69
C LEU A 80 5.47 -6.93 -17.96
N LEU A 81 6.45 -6.83 -17.05
CA LEU A 81 7.57 -5.90 -17.19
C LEU A 81 8.47 -6.28 -18.39
N GLU A 82 8.70 -7.57 -18.62
CA GLU A 82 9.42 -8.06 -19.80
C GLU A 82 8.68 -7.73 -21.09
N THR A 83 7.36 -7.88 -21.11
CA THR A 83 6.52 -7.47 -22.25
C THR A 83 6.66 -5.98 -22.50
N ALA A 84 6.55 -5.15 -21.45
CA ALA A 84 6.69 -3.70 -21.57
C ALA A 84 8.10 -3.29 -22.03
N ALA A 85 9.14 -3.97 -21.54
CA ALA A 85 10.52 -3.74 -21.95
C ALA A 85 10.72 -4.12 -23.41
N ALA A 86 10.25 -5.29 -23.86
CA ALA A 86 10.28 -5.70 -25.26
C ALA A 86 9.54 -4.71 -26.18
N MET A 87 8.35 -4.25 -25.77
CA MET A 87 7.61 -3.22 -26.49
C MET A 87 8.41 -1.90 -26.58
N SER A 88 9.17 -1.54 -25.56
CA SER A 88 9.98 -0.30 -25.57
C SER A 88 11.17 -0.34 -26.52
N VAL A 89 11.63 -1.54 -26.92
CA VAL A 89 12.72 -1.73 -27.89
C VAL A 89 12.24 -1.43 -29.32
N VAL A 90 10.95 -1.60 -29.61
CA VAL A 90 10.36 -1.31 -30.93
C VAL A 90 9.86 0.14 -30.95
N PRO A 91 10.48 1.05 -31.71
CA PRO A 91 10.13 2.49 -31.67
C PRO A 91 8.65 2.78 -31.95
N ALA A 92 8.01 1.95 -32.79
CA ALA A 92 6.59 2.10 -33.13
C ALA A 92 5.63 1.76 -31.98
N LEU A 93 6.07 0.99 -30.98
CA LEU A 93 5.28 0.60 -29.80
C LEU A 93 5.50 1.55 -28.60
N VAL A 94 6.60 2.30 -28.57
CA VAL A 94 6.92 3.27 -27.50
C VAL A 94 5.79 4.29 -27.23
N PRO A 95 5.08 4.86 -28.24
CA PRO A 95 3.99 5.79 -27.99
C PRO A 95 2.89 5.23 -27.07
N TYR A 96 2.61 3.93 -27.16
CA TYR A 96 1.58 3.27 -26.34
C TYR A 96 1.99 3.11 -24.87
N LEU A 97 3.30 3.09 -24.58
CA LEU A 97 3.84 3.04 -23.21
C LEU A 97 4.01 4.43 -22.60
N VAL A 98 4.26 5.45 -23.43
CA VAL A 98 4.56 6.81 -22.98
C VAL A 98 3.30 7.65 -22.86
N ARG A 99 2.43 7.63 -23.88
CA ARG A 99 1.23 8.48 -23.94
C ARG A 99 0.07 7.80 -23.23
N PRO A 100 -0.59 8.48 -22.27
CA PRO A 100 -1.82 7.97 -21.69
C PRO A 100 -2.90 7.79 -22.77
N GLN A 101 -3.59 6.65 -22.77
CA GLN A 101 -4.69 6.40 -23.71
C GLN A 101 -5.94 7.24 -23.38
N ASN A 102 -6.14 7.58 -22.10
CA ASN A 102 -7.26 8.38 -21.60
C ASN A 102 -6.76 9.61 -20.82
N ASN A 103 -7.54 10.69 -20.79
CA ASN A 103 -7.23 11.93 -20.04
C ASN A 103 -6.96 11.71 -18.53
N ASN A 104 -7.40 10.57 -17.97
CA ASN A 104 -7.25 10.24 -16.56
C ASN A 104 -6.20 9.13 -16.30
N SER A 105 -5.60 8.55 -17.35
CA SER A 105 -4.59 7.50 -17.23
C SER A 105 -3.20 8.09 -17.00
N LYS A 106 -2.33 7.33 -16.35
CA LYS A 106 -0.93 7.69 -16.13
C LYS A 106 -0.04 7.06 -17.21
N SER A 107 1.10 7.67 -17.47
CA SER A 107 2.11 7.08 -18.38
C SER A 107 2.67 5.78 -17.78
N ILE A 108 2.62 4.69 -18.55
CA ILE A 108 3.17 3.41 -18.09
C ILE A 108 4.67 3.56 -17.84
N ALA A 109 5.42 4.07 -18.83
CA ALA A 109 6.86 4.19 -18.74
C ALA A 109 7.34 5.23 -17.72
N LYS A 110 6.71 6.42 -17.70
CA LYS A 110 7.23 7.58 -16.95
C LYS A 110 6.62 7.78 -15.57
N ASP A 111 5.54 7.07 -15.26
CA ASP A 111 4.83 7.21 -13.99
C ASP A 111 4.63 5.87 -13.30
N LEU A 112 3.92 4.92 -13.92
CA LEU A 112 3.56 3.66 -13.27
C LEU A 112 4.78 2.77 -13.01
N VAL A 113 5.56 2.43 -14.05
CA VAL A 113 6.75 1.56 -13.92
C VAL A 113 7.83 2.23 -13.06
N LEU A 114 7.99 3.55 -13.16
CA LEU A 114 8.92 4.30 -12.33
C LEU A 114 8.51 4.25 -10.84
N ARG A 115 7.23 4.46 -10.52
CA ARG A 115 6.72 4.30 -9.14
C ARG A 115 6.90 2.87 -8.66
N PHE A 116 6.48 1.89 -9.46
CA PHE A 116 6.58 0.47 -9.16
C PHE A 116 8.03 0.05 -8.86
N SER A 117 8.98 0.46 -9.69
CA SER A 117 10.41 0.22 -9.47
C SER A 117 10.89 0.81 -8.15
N ASN A 118 10.55 2.06 -7.84
CA ASN A 118 10.93 2.67 -6.55
C ASN A 118 10.33 1.94 -5.35
N THR A 119 9.07 1.52 -5.44
CA THR A 119 8.40 0.72 -4.42
C THR A 119 9.14 -0.60 -4.20
N MET A 120 9.51 -1.30 -5.28
CA MET A 120 10.27 -2.55 -5.21
C MET A 120 11.70 -2.36 -4.69
N SER A 121 12.42 -1.32 -5.10
CA SER A 121 13.79 -1.01 -4.64
C SER A 121 13.87 -0.60 -3.18
N SER A 122 12.77 -0.13 -2.59
CA SER A 122 12.69 0.18 -1.16
C SER A 122 12.67 -1.10 -0.30
N TYR A 123 12.25 -2.23 -0.88
CA TYR A 123 11.99 -3.47 -0.17
C TYR A 123 13.25 -4.14 0.45
N PRO A 124 14.41 -4.26 -0.25
CA PRO A 124 15.60 -4.86 0.34
C PRO A 124 16.14 -4.07 1.54
N ASN A 125 15.96 -2.74 1.53
CA ASN A 125 16.38 -1.88 2.63
C ASN A 125 15.48 -2.02 3.86
N ILE A 126 14.20 -2.34 3.67
CA ILE A 126 13.25 -2.68 4.75
C ILE A 126 13.63 -4.04 5.37
N PHE A 127 14.16 -4.99 4.58
CA PHE A 127 14.46 -6.36 5.01
C PHE A 127 15.91 -6.62 5.45
N LYS A 128 16.89 -5.76 5.13
CA LYS A 128 18.32 -5.97 5.44
C LYS A 128 18.63 -6.11 6.95
N GLY A 129 17.70 -5.71 7.83
CA GLY A 129 17.82 -5.86 9.29
C GLY A 129 17.30 -7.19 9.85
N GLN A 130 16.39 -7.87 9.17
CA GLN A 130 15.76 -9.09 9.67
C GLN A 130 16.54 -10.32 9.19
N MET A 131 17.29 -10.99 10.07
CA MET A 131 18.09 -12.16 9.68
C MET A 131 17.25 -13.28 9.04
N GLY A 132 17.52 -13.50 7.76
CA GLY A 132 17.25 -14.64 6.89
C GLY A 132 18.04 -14.39 5.60
N SER A 133 18.50 -15.43 4.91
CA SER A 133 19.12 -15.24 3.59
C SER A 133 18.16 -14.44 2.70
N PRO A 134 18.62 -13.41 1.98
CA PRO A 134 17.75 -12.68 1.05
C PRO A 134 17.07 -13.69 0.14
N ASP A 135 15.76 -13.55 -0.09
CA ASP A 135 15.09 -14.32 -1.14
C ASP A 135 15.75 -13.92 -2.46
N PHE A 136 16.69 -14.75 -2.92
CA PHE A 136 17.48 -14.50 -4.11
C PHE A 136 16.58 -14.29 -5.33
N ARG A 137 15.37 -14.88 -5.35
CA ARG A 137 14.40 -14.69 -6.42
C ARG A 137 13.82 -13.28 -6.40
N LEU A 138 13.49 -12.77 -5.22
CA LEU A 138 12.96 -11.41 -5.08
C LEU A 138 14.05 -10.35 -5.31
N VAL A 139 15.28 -10.59 -4.86
CA VAL A 139 16.41 -9.71 -5.17
C VAL A 139 16.70 -9.67 -6.67
N ASP A 140 16.69 -10.83 -7.34
CA ASP A 140 16.81 -10.92 -8.80
C ASP A 140 15.65 -10.18 -9.50
N PHE A 141 14.42 -10.36 -9.03
CA PHE A 141 13.25 -9.66 -9.56
C PHE A 141 13.34 -8.14 -9.39
N ILE A 142 13.82 -7.65 -8.24
CA ILE A 142 14.02 -6.22 -8.00
C ILE A 142 15.08 -5.66 -8.94
N ALA A 143 16.21 -6.36 -9.10
CA ALA A 143 17.26 -5.96 -10.03
C ALA A 143 16.76 -5.92 -11.49
N LYS A 144 15.95 -6.92 -11.90
CA LYS A 144 15.28 -6.93 -13.21
C LYS A 144 14.29 -5.77 -13.36
N THR A 145 13.52 -5.46 -12.32
CA THR A 145 12.56 -4.35 -12.33
C THR A 145 13.25 -3.01 -12.52
N GLU A 146 14.35 -2.75 -11.81
CA GLU A 146 15.17 -1.55 -11.98
C GLU A 146 15.70 -1.42 -13.41
N ARG A 147 16.23 -2.51 -13.95
CA ARG A 147 16.75 -2.58 -15.32
C ARG A 147 15.66 -2.32 -16.36
N TYR A 148 14.52 -2.99 -16.26
CA TYR A 148 13.40 -2.79 -17.18
C TYR A 148 12.87 -1.35 -17.11
N SER A 149 12.76 -0.79 -15.90
CA SER A 149 12.41 0.63 -15.69
C SER A 149 13.37 1.58 -16.40
N GLU A 150 14.68 1.33 -16.33
CA GLU A 150 15.68 2.12 -17.04
C GLU A 150 15.54 2.03 -18.56
N VAL A 151 15.34 0.82 -19.10
CA VAL A 151 15.12 0.59 -20.54
C VAL A 151 13.89 1.37 -21.03
N LEU A 152 12.77 1.28 -20.32
CA LEU A 152 11.54 2.03 -20.66
C LEU A 152 11.76 3.54 -20.60
N MET A 153 12.45 4.03 -19.56
CA MET A 153 12.74 5.45 -19.39
C MET A 153 13.65 5.97 -20.52
N ASN A 154 14.63 5.19 -20.94
CA ASN A 154 15.53 5.55 -22.04
C ASN A 154 14.80 5.54 -23.39
N ALA A 155 13.92 4.57 -23.64
CA ALA A 155 13.06 4.55 -24.82
C ALA A 155 12.12 5.77 -24.84
N ALA A 156 11.50 6.11 -23.71
CA ALA A 156 10.64 7.29 -23.58
C ALA A 156 11.37 8.60 -23.85
N ARG A 157 12.60 8.76 -23.32
CA ARG A 157 13.45 9.93 -23.59
C ARG A 157 13.81 10.07 -25.07
N ARG A 158 14.13 8.95 -25.74
CA ARG A 158 14.43 8.94 -27.18
C ARG A 158 13.23 9.36 -28.00
N TYR A 159 12.06 8.83 -27.67
CA TYR A 159 10.80 9.18 -28.33
C TYR A 159 10.43 10.66 -28.16
N GLU A 160 10.59 11.22 -26.96
CA GLU A 160 10.24 12.62 -26.68
C GLU A 160 11.28 13.65 -27.17
N ARG A 161 12.50 13.22 -27.52
CA ARG A 161 13.56 14.11 -28.02
C ARG A 161 13.08 14.91 -29.23
N ASP A 162 12.31 14.26 -30.09
CA ASP A 162 11.86 14.80 -31.37
C ASP A 162 10.47 15.48 -31.24
N LEU A 163 9.88 15.54 -30.03
CA LEU A 163 8.59 16.15 -29.75
C LEU A 163 8.71 17.58 -29.15
N PRO A 164 7.77 18.50 -29.48
CA PRO A 164 7.64 19.81 -28.83
C PRO A 164 7.41 19.68 -27.31
N ALA A 165 7.87 20.67 -26.53
CA ALA A 165 7.83 20.63 -25.06
C ALA A 165 6.41 20.46 -24.50
N GLU A 166 5.40 20.98 -25.19
CA GLU A 166 3.99 20.90 -24.80
C GLU A 166 3.40 19.49 -24.94
N GLN A 167 3.99 18.65 -25.79
CA GLN A 167 3.56 17.27 -26.04
C GLN A 167 4.33 16.24 -25.20
N ARG A 168 5.31 16.69 -24.41
CA ARG A 168 6.10 15.81 -23.54
C ARG A 168 5.35 15.56 -22.25
N VAL A 169 5.29 14.30 -21.84
CA VAL A 169 4.69 13.94 -20.56
C VAL A 169 5.62 14.45 -19.46
N ARG A 170 5.12 15.19 -18.45
CA ARG A 170 5.98 15.60 -17.33
C ARG A 170 6.28 14.37 -16.47
N THR A 171 7.55 13.98 -16.39
CA THR A 171 7.98 12.96 -15.43
C THR A 171 7.70 13.48 -14.03
N ALA A 172 6.95 12.73 -13.22
CA ALA A 172 6.81 13.06 -11.81
C ALA A 172 8.19 12.95 -11.15
N VAL A 173 8.84 14.10 -10.90
CA VAL A 173 10.07 14.14 -10.09
C VAL A 173 9.65 13.87 -8.64
N ILE A 174 9.62 12.60 -8.26
CA ILE A 174 9.59 12.22 -6.85
C ILE A 174 11.01 12.39 -6.35
N ARG A 175 11.25 13.44 -5.55
CA ARG A 175 12.53 13.65 -4.86
C ARG A 175 12.88 12.35 -4.10
N PRO A 176 14.12 11.86 -4.17
CA PRO A 176 14.53 10.75 -3.32
C PRO A 176 14.32 11.18 -1.87
N ARG A 177 13.60 10.39 -1.08
CA ARG A 177 13.66 10.47 0.39
C ARG A 177 15.08 10.06 0.78
N THR A 178 16.02 11.01 0.71
CA THR A 178 17.22 10.94 1.52
C THR A 178 16.78 10.78 2.97
N THR A 179 17.38 9.83 3.66
CA THR A 179 17.28 9.53 5.08
C THR A 179 17.22 10.82 5.91
N LEU A 180 16.00 11.30 6.17
CA LEU A 180 15.77 12.42 7.06
C LEU A 180 15.68 11.85 8.47
N SER A 181 16.74 12.11 9.23
CA SER A 181 16.80 12.06 10.69
C SER A 181 15.44 12.35 11.35
N GLU A 182 15.11 11.49 12.33
CA GLU A 182 13.92 11.46 13.18
C GLU A 182 13.56 12.80 13.88
N ALA A 183 14.37 13.85 13.77
CA ALA A 183 14.11 15.16 14.36
C ALA A 183 13.32 16.14 13.44
N SER A 184 12.98 15.75 12.20
CA SER A 184 12.40 16.65 11.20
C SER A 184 10.89 16.49 10.96
N LEU A 185 10.28 15.38 11.43
CA LEU A 185 8.86 15.10 11.22
C LEU A 185 7.92 15.92 12.12
N SER A 186 8.43 16.57 13.17
CA SER A 186 7.62 17.45 14.03
C SER A 186 7.53 18.90 13.54
N ARG A 187 8.33 19.32 12.55
CA ARG A 187 8.35 20.71 12.05
C ARG A 187 7.62 20.92 10.72
N TYR A 188 7.30 19.86 9.99
CA TYR A 188 6.69 19.96 8.67
C TYR A 188 5.16 20.11 8.66
N SER A 189 4.51 20.35 9.81
CA SER A 189 3.04 20.49 9.86
C SER A 189 2.49 21.62 10.74
N PHE A 190 3.32 22.55 11.24
CA PHE A 190 2.81 23.71 12.00
C PHE A 190 2.82 25.02 11.21
N ASN A 191 3.84 25.26 10.39
CA ASN A 191 3.99 26.54 9.68
C ASN A 191 3.05 26.71 8.46
N ASP A 192 2.64 25.61 7.82
CA ASP A 192 1.71 25.69 6.67
C ASP A 192 0.25 25.84 7.11
N ILE A 193 -0.09 25.46 8.36
CA ILE A 193 -1.44 25.66 8.93
C ILE A 193 -1.63 27.13 9.33
N THR A 194 -0.58 27.79 9.85
CA THR A 194 -0.66 29.20 10.27
C THR A 194 -0.74 30.20 9.11
N ASN A 195 -0.44 29.77 7.88
CA ASN A 195 -0.43 30.65 6.70
C ASN A 195 -1.67 30.51 5.80
N MET A 196 -2.66 29.67 6.14
CA MET A 196 -3.97 29.76 5.50
C MET A 196 -4.68 30.99 6.07
N ARG A 197 -4.79 32.05 5.26
CA ARG A 197 -5.72 33.15 5.54
C ARG A 197 -7.09 32.55 5.77
N ILE A 198 -7.65 32.80 6.96
CA ILE A 198 -9.05 32.55 7.30
C ILE A 198 -9.89 33.61 6.57
N GLU A 199 -9.86 33.56 5.24
CA GLU A 199 -10.67 34.39 4.36
C GLU A 199 -11.38 33.43 3.41
N ASP A 200 -12.53 32.99 3.91
CA ASP A 200 -13.76 32.59 3.24
C ASP A 200 -14.40 31.50 4.10
N CYS A 201 -15.73 31.57 4.22
CA CYS A 201 -16.59 30.68 4.99
C CYS A 201 -16.51 29.23 4.47
N ALA A 202 -15.37 28.58 4.63
CA ALA A 202 -15.20 27.15 4.46
C ALA A 202 -15.66 26.49 5.75
N ASP A 203 -16.66 25.62 5.64
CA ASP A 203 -17.10 24.74 6.70
C ASP A 203 -15.88 24.12 7.42
N ILE A 204 -15.76 24.34 8.73
CA ILE A 204 -14.66 23.84 9.57
C ILE A 204 -14.52 22.31 9.38
N GLY A 205 -15.63 21.60 9.16
CA GLY A 205 -15.61 20.17 8.86
C GLY A 205 -14.89 19.84 7.55
N LEU A 206 -15.03 20.67 6.51
CA LEU A 206 -14.34 20.50 5.24
C LEU A 206 -12.83 20.75 5.36
N LEU A 207 -12.44 21.78 6.13
CA LEU A 207 -11.03 22.07 6.41
C LEU A 207 -10.38 20.94 7.21
N TYR A 208 -11.07 20.45 8.25
CA TYR A 208 -10.64 19.30 9.05
C TYR A 208 -10.41 18.07 8.17
N GLY A 209 -11.40 17.73 7.33
CA GLY A 209 -11.30 16.60 6.41
C GLY A 209 -10.11 16.73 5.46
N LYS A 210 -9.91 17.89 4.83
CA LYS A 210 -8.77 18.13 3.93
C LYS A 210 -7.43 18.04 4.65
N ALA A 211 -7.33 18.62 5.85
CA ALA A 211 -6.09 18.65 6.62
C ALA A 211 -5.69 17.25 7.10
N LEU A 212 -6.65 16.42 7.53
CA LEU A 212 -6.36 15.17 8.22
C LEU A 212 -6.52 13.91 7.37
N LYS A 213 -7.07 14.02 6.15
CA LYS A 213 -7.27 12.85 5.26
C LYS A 213 -5.98 12.06 5.03
N HIS A 214 -4.86 12.77 4.82
CA HIS A 214 -3.57 12.12 4.58
C HIS A 214 -3.04 11.38 5.82
N LEU A 215 -3.46 11.75 7.03
CA LEU A 215 -3.05 11.10 8.28
C LEU A 215 -3.96 9.93 8.68
N GLN A 216 -5.12 9.79 8.04
CA GLN A 216 -6.15 8.81 8.40
C GLN A 216 -5.65 7.35 8.35
N MET A 217 -4.77 7.05 7.39
CA MET A 217 -4.08 5.78 7.32
C MET A 217 -2.60 6.01 7.06
N GLN A 218 -1.76 5.47 7.93
CA GLN A 218 -0.31 5.62 7.88
C GLN A 218 0.36 4.27 8.06
N THR A 219 1.61 4.20 7.64
CA THR A 219 2.48 3.06 7.90
C THR A 219 3.66 3.57 8.72
N PHE A 220 4.04 2.85 9.76
CA PHE A 220 5.17 3.21 10.61
C PHE A 220 5.91 1.97 11.06
N ARG A 221 7.20 2.09 11.27
CA ARG A 221 8.04 0.99 11.71
C ARG A 221 7.86 0.70 13.20
N PHE A 222 7.02 -0.28 13.57
CA PHE A 222 6.85 -0.71 14.96
C PHE A 222 7.95 -1.68 15.39
N ILE A 223 8.50 -2.44 14.44
CA ILE A 223 9.59 -3.40 14.68
C ILE A 223 10.90 -2.85 14.09
N GLY A 224 11.87 -2.59 14.97
CA GLY A 224 13.21 -2.14 14.60
C GLY A 224 14.08 -3.26 14.05
N ASP A 225 15.31 -2.91 13.67
CA ASP A 225 16.22 -3.78 12.90
C ASP A 225 16.44 -5.16 13.53
N TYR A 226 16.51 -5.28 14.85
CA TYR A 226 16.76 -6.54 15.55
C TYR A 226 15.50 -7.35 15.90
N GLY A 227 14.37 -7.12 15.21
CA GLY A 227 13.09 -7.77 15.53
C GLY A 227 12.49 -7.33 16.88
N LYS A 228 13.04 -6.27 17.49
CA LYS A 228 12.53 -5.69 18.73
C LYS A 228 11.51 -4.60 18.40
N LEU A 229 10.39 -4.62 19.10
CA LEU A 229 9.42 -3.53 19.05
C LEU A 229 10.08 -2.23 19.53
N VAL A 230 10.15 -1.24 18.63
CA VAL A 230 10.63 0.12 18.92
C VAL A 230 9.49 1.02 19.42
N VAL A 231 8.25 0.66 19.08
CA VAL A 231 7.04 1.30 19.63
C VAL A 231 6.48 0.47 20.78
N PRO A 232 6.08 1.08 21.91
CA PRO A 232 5.35 0.37 22.97
C PRO A 232 4.09 -0.29 22.41
N PHE A 233 3.92 -1.58 22.66
CA PHE A 233 2.78 -2.35 22.17
C PHE A 233 2.34 -3.35 23.24
N SER A 234 1.04 -3.59 23.38
CA SER A 234 0.46 -4.38 24.46
C SER A 234 0.73 -5.88 24.27
N PHE A 235 0.63 -6.35 23.03
CA PHE A 235 0.71 -7.78 22.70
C PHE A 235 2.14 -8.23 22.33
N LYS A 236 3.18 -7.73 23.02
CA LYS A 236 4.60 -8.02 22.68
C LYS A 236 4.91 -9.51 22.63
N LYS A 237 4.31 -10.30 23.53
CA LYS A 237 4.51 -11.76 23.59
C LYS A 237 3.92 -12.44 22.34
N ASP A 238 2.71 -12.07 21.96
CA ASP A 238 2.05 -12.61 20.77
C ASP A 238 2.81 -12.23 19.49
N VAL A 239 3.24 -10.97 19.38
CA VAL A 239 4.06 -10.48 18.27
C VAL A 239 5.32 -11.32 18.10
N ARG A 240 6.02 -11.66 19.20
CA ARG A 240 7.25 -12.49 19.14
C ARG A 240 6.97 -13.94 18.76
N ASN A 241 5.82 -14.48 19.16
CA ASN A 241 5.52 -15.90 18.99
C ASN A 241 4.89 -16.21 17.63
N VAL A 242 4.30 -15.22 16.96
CA VAL A 242 3.68 -15.38 15.66
C VAL A 242 4.68 -15.03 14.56
N ASN A 243 4.99 -16.01 13.71
CA ASN A 243 5.62 -15.77 12.42
C ASN A 243 4.52 -15.51 11.37
N PRO A 244 4.27 -14.25 10.98
CA PRO A 244 3.18 -13.90 10.06
C PRO A 244 3.40 -14.42 8.63
N PHE A 245 4.63 -14.79 8.29
CA PHE A 245 5.03 -15.32 6.98
C PHE A 245 5.02 -16.85 6.93
N SER A 246 4.57 -17.51 8.00
CA SER A 246 4.37 -18.97 7.98
C SER A 246 3.39 -19.34 6.84
N PRO A 247 3.70 -20.34 6.00
CA PRO A 247 2.78 -20.80 4.95
C PRO A 247 1.40 -21.17 5.48
N SER A 248 1.32 -21.65 6.73
CA SER A 248 0.05 -21.97 7.40
C SER A 248 -0.84 -20.76 7.72
N LEU A 249 -0.29 -19.55 7.70
CA LEU A 249 -1.02 -18.31 7.99
C LEU A 249 -1.29 -17.46 6.74
N LYS A 250 -0.99 -17.97 5.54
CA LYS A 250 -1.16 -17.24 4.28
C LYS A 250 -2.57 -16.65 4.11
N GLU A 251 -3.61 -17.48 4.29
CA GLU A 251 -5.00 -17.04 4.16
C GLU A 251 -5.40 -16.00 5.22
N ARG A 252 -4.88 -16.14 6.45
CA ARG A 252 -5.05 -15.14 7.51
C ARG A 252 -4.45 -13.79 7.09
N THR A 253 -3.21 -13.78 6.64
CA THR A 253 -2.50 -12.57 6.24
C THR A 253 -3.20 -11.90 5.05
N LYS A 254 -3.64 -12.69 4.06
CA LYS A 254 -4.43 -12.20 2.92
C LYS A 254 -5.75 -11.56 3.36
N ARG A 255 -6.45 -12.18 4.32
CA ARG A 255 -7.68 -11.64 4.89
C ARG A 255 -7.43 -10.29 5.58
N ILE A 256 -6.40 -10.17 6.39
CA ILE A 256 -6.05 -8.93 7.10
C ILE A 256 -5.67 -7.83 6.11
N ALA A 257 -4.80 -8.13 5.14
CA ALA A 257 -4.38 -7.18 4.12
C ALA A 257 -5.57 -6.64 3.30
N LYS A 258 -6.51 -7.52 2.92
CA LYS A 258 -7.73 -7.11 2.20
C LYS A 258 -8.60 -6.16 3.02
N GLU A 259 -8.74 -6.42 4.33
CA GLU A 259 -9.50 -5.50 5.20
C GLU A 259 -8.81 -4.14 5.30
N LEU A 260 -7.50 -4.12 5.58
CA LEU A 260 -6.74 -2.88 5.70
C LEU A 260 -6.73 -2.06 4.40
N ALA A 261 -6.60 -2.70 3.24
CA ALA A 261 -6.64 -2.02 1.94
C ALA A 261 -7.97 -1.30 1.65
N SER A 262 -9.07 -1.77 2.26
CA SER A 262 -10.40 -1.15 2.12
C SER A 262 -10.67 0.01 3.09
N MET A 263 -9.84 0.18 4.13
CA MET A 263 -10.06 1.16 5.20
C MET A 263 -9.93 2.63 4.81
N PRO A 264 -8.97 3.07 3.95
CA PRO A 264 -8.79 4.49 3.64
C PRO A 264 -10.05 5.19 3.12
N ASN A 265 -10.95 4.46 2.48
CA ASN A 265 -12.18 5.00 1.89
C ASN A 265 -13.41 4.81 2.80
N THR A 266 -13.30 4.05 3.89
CA THR A 266 -14.43 3.64 4.73
C THR A 266 -14.33 4.14 6.18
N LEU A 267 -13.14 4.51 6.64
CA LEU A 267 -12.95 5.06 7.98
C LEU A 267 -13.65 6.43 8.13
N PRO A 268 -14.36 6.67 9.25
CA PRO A 268 -14.90 7.99 9.59
C PRO A 268 -13.80 9.07 9.63
N LEU A 269 -14.05 10.20 8.96
CA LEU A 269 -13.21 11.40 8.98
C LEU A 269 -14.09 12.65 9.00
N ASN A 270 -14.34 13.14 10.20
CA ASN A 270 -15.19 14.27 10.48
C ASN A 270 -14.74 14.91 11.78
N ALA A 271 -14.94 16.23 11.90
CA ALA A 271 -14.49 17.00 13.05
C ALA A 271 -15.00 16.43 14.39
N SER A 272 -16.23 15.90 14.39
CA SER A 272 -16.85 15.30 15.55
C SER A 272 -16.26 13.96 15.96
N ASN A 273 -15.90 13.10 15.01
CA ASN A 273 -15.43 11.74 15.30
C ASN A 273 -14.62 11.15 14.14
N SER A 274 -13.35 10.87 14.38
CA SER A 274 -12.42 10.37 13.36
C SER A 274 -11.64 9.17 13.86
N ILE A 275 -11.36 8.26 12.95
CA ILE A 275 -10.52 7.09 13.21
C ILE A 275 -9.25 7.19 12.36
N PHE A 276 -8.11 7.10 13.02
CA PHE A 276 -6.79 7.04 12.39
C PHE A 276 -6.17 5.68 12.64
N VAL A 277 -5.60 5.08 11.61
CA VAL A 277 -5.01 3.74 11.67
C VAL A 277 -3.55 3.81 11.24
N CYS A 278 -2.68 3.23 12.05
CA CYS A 278 -1.26 3.10 11.76
C CYS A 278 -0.88 1.62 11.77
N VAL A 279 -0.35 1.13 10.65
CA VAL A 279 0.02 -0.29 10.46
C VAL A 279 1.55 -0.41 10.49
N ASP A 280 2.07 -1.52 11.02
CA ASP A 280 3.50 -1.81 10.90
C ASP A 280 3.92 -1.98 9.42
N GLU A 281 5.09 -1.46 9.05
CA GLU A 281 5.64 -1.57 7.69
C GLU A 281 5.83 -3.01 7.20
N GLY A 282 6.22 -3.92 8.09
CA GLY A 282 6.47 -5.32 7.75
C GLY A 282 5.35 -6.28 8.11
N ARG A 283 4.44 -5.88 9.02
CA ARG A 283 3.46 -6.76 9.64
C ARG A 283 2.07 -6.15 9.67
N CYS A 284 1.21 -6.61 8.76
CA CYS A 284 -0.19 -6.20 8.73
C CYS A 284 -1.00 -6.66 9.97
N ASP A 285 -0.47 -7.58 10.77
CA ASP A 285 -1.13 -8.10 11.98
C ASP A 285 -0.87 -7.27 13.25
N ILE A 286 -0.13 -6.16 13.14
CA ILE A 286 0.16 -5.22 14.22
C ILE A 286 -0.34 -3.84 13.80
N VAL A 287 -1.33 -3.33 14.53
CA VAL A 287 -2.00 -2.08 14.19
C VAL A 287 -2.16 -1.23 15.44
N LYS A 288 -1.91 0.07 15.31
CA LYS A 288 -2.27 1.11 16.26
C LYS A 288 -3.44 1.91 15.72
N VAL A 289 -4.36 2.27 16.60
CA VAL A 289 -5.54 3.05 16.23
C VAL A 289 -5.66 4.24 17.17
N LEU A 290 -6.00 5.40 16.61
CA LEU A 290 -6.36 6.58 17.36
C LEU A 290 -7.81 6.94 17.00
N ILE A 291 -8.68 7.06 18.01
CA ILE A 291 -10.08 7.45 17.82
C ILE A 291 -10.29 8.78 18.52
N SER A 292 -10.86 9.77 17.82
CA SER A 292 -11.27 11.02 18.46
C SER A 292 -12.62 10.86 19.15
N GLY A 293 -12.76 11.49 20.32
CA GLY A 293 -13.98 11.45 21.10
C GLY A 293 -15.12 12.22 20.42
N PRO A 294 -16.33 11.64 20.35
CA PRO A 294 -17.50 12.28 19.75
C PRO A 294 -17.88 13.61 20.43
N ASP A 295 -18.42 14.53 19.64
CA ASP A 295 -19.09 15.73 20.14
C ASP A 295 -20.24 15.39 21.10
N ASP A 296 -20.54 16.32 22.01
CA ASP A 296 -21.60 16.19 23.01
C ASP A 296 -21.43 14.99 23.96
N THR A 297 -20.19 14.53 24.14
CA THR A 297 -19.82 13.50 25.12
C THR A 297 -18.72 14.01 26.05
N PRO A 298 -18.52 13.42 27.24
CA PRO A 298 -17.37 13.72 28.09
C PRO A 298 -16.00 13.45 27.43
N TYR A 299 -16.00 12.74 26.31
CA TYR A 299 -14.79 12.38 25.55
C TYR A 299 -14.46 13.39 24.46
N GLN A 300 -15.32 14.38 24.21
CA GLN A 300 -15.22 15.31 23.09
C GLN A 300 -13.80 15.90 22.95
N ASN A 301 -13.29 15.91 21.71
CA ASN A 301 -11.93 16.34 21.35
C ASN A 301 -10.78 15.53 21.99
N GLY A 302 -11.08 14.53 22.82
CA GLY A 302 -10.09 13.59 23.35
C GLY A 302 -9.56 12.67 22.25
N LEU A 303 -8.32 12.19 22.42
CA LEU A 303 -7.68 11.24 21.52
C LEU A 303 -7.37 9.94 22.28
N PHE A 304 -7.96 8.85 21.81
CA PHE A 304 -7.93 7.55 22.47
C PHE A 304 -7.10 6.58 21.64
N GLU A 305 -5.99 6.13 22.21
CA GLU A 305 -5.05 5.23 21.54
C GLU A 305 -5.36 3.78 21.89
N PHE A 306 -5.29 2.91 20.89
CA PHE A 306 -5.55 1.48 21.00
C PHE A 306 -4.49 0.67 20.27
N ASP A 307 -4.10 -0.44 20.87
CA ASP A 307 -3.34 -1.49 20.20
C ASP A 307 -4.27 -2.56 19.67
N VAL A 308 -4.00 -3.04 18.45
CA VAL A 308 -4.74 -4.11 17.80
C VAL A 308 -3.78 -5.16 17.27
N PHE A 309 -3.97 -6.41 17.68
CA PHE A 309 -3.21 -7.56 17.21
C PHE A 309 -4.12 -8.65 16.67
N PHE A 310 -3.84 -9.15 15.48
CA PHE A 310 -4.60 -10.25 14.91
C PHE A 310 -4.00 -11.59 15.37
N PRO A 311 -4.74 -12.47 16.07
CA PRO A 311 -4.20 -13.77 16.49
C PRO A 311 -4.03 -14.74 15.30
N THR A 312 -3.28 -15.84 15.48
CA THR A 312 -3.10 -16.87 14.44
C THR A 312 -4.41 -17.53 14.00
N SER A 313 -5.43 -17.53 14.85
CA SER A 313 -6.76 -18.04 14.57
C SER A 313 -7.66 -17.05 13.82
N TYR A 314 -7.21 -15.84 13.51
CA TYR A 314 -7.99 -14.88 12.70
C TYR A 314 -8.23 -15.43 11.27
N PRO A 315 -9.44 -15.31 10.69
CA PRO A 315 -10.62 -14.58 11.19
C PRO A 315 -11.59 -15.43 12.04
N PHE A 316 -11.25 -16.67 12.42
CA PHE A 316 -12.13 -17.50 13.26
C PHE A 316 -12.18 -17.03 14.72
N SER A 317 -11.22 -16.22 15.16
CA SER A 317 -11.26 -15.50 16.43
C SER A 317 -11.13 -13.99 16.20
N PRO A 318 -11.69 -13.15 17.09
CA PRO A 318 -11.60 -11.69 16.96
C PRO A 318 -10.15 -11.19 17.08
N PRO A 319 -9.86 -9.98 16.59
CA PRO A 319 -8.60 -9.32 16.90
C PRO A 319 -8.52 -9.01 18.40
N LYS A 320 -7.31 -9.08 18.96
CA LYS A 320 -7.06 -8.62 20.33
C LYS A 320 -6.92 -7.10 20.30
N CYS A 321 -7.63 -6.42 21.19
CA CYS A 321 -7.59 -4.96 21.30
C CYS A 321 -7.25 -4.56 22.74
N ALA A 322 -6.41 -3.55 22.92
CA ALA A 322 -6.06 -2.98 24.22
C ALA A 322 -6.13 -1.46 24.17
N PHE A 323 -6.76 -0.87 25.17
CA PHE A 323 -6.90 0.58 25.33
C PHE A 323 -5.70 1.15 26.09
N LEU A 324 -5.05 2.18 25.53
CA LEU A 324 -3.78 2.71 26.03
C LEU A 324 -3.90 4.02 26.80
N THR A 325 -4.88 4.86 26.45
CA THR A 325 -5.07 6.18 27.10
C THR A 325 -5.71 6.01 28.48
N THR A 326 -5.04 5.34 29.43
CA THR A 326 -5.57 5.04 30.78
C THR A 326 -4.87 5.83 31.89
N GLY A 327 -4.05 6.82 31.54
CA GLY A 327 -3.24 7.57 32.52
C GLY A 327 -2.29 6.66 33.30
N ALA A 328 -1.64 5.72 32.61
CA ALA A 328 -0.78 4.68 33.18
C ALA A 328 -1.50 3.78 34.21
N GLY A 329 -2.77 3.43 33.93
CA GLY A 329 -3.57 2.54 34.78
C GLY A 329 -4.38 3.23 35.88
N ASN A 330 -4.32 4.55 35.96
CA ASN A 330 -5.01 5.33 37.00
C ASN A 330 -6.44 5.75 36.62
N VAL A 331 -6.79 5.70 35.33
CA VAL A 331 -8.07 6.19 34.82
C VAL A 331 -8.85 5.05 34.20
N ARG A 332 -10.03 4.79 34.74
CA ARG A 332 -11.07 4.02 34.08
C ARG A 332 -11.97 4.99 33.33
N PHE A 333 -11.91 4.96 32.00
CA PHE A 333 -12.63 5.95 31.18
C PHE A 333 -14.13 5.71 31.19
N ASN A 334 -14.57 4.45 31.11
CA ASN A 334 -15.99 4.11 31.16
C ASN A 334 -16.20 2.65 31.63
N PRO A 335 -17.46 2.19 31.77
CA PRO A 335 -17.73 0.80 32.19
C PRO A 335 -17.09 -0.27 31.30
N ASN A 336 -16.91 0.00 30.01
CA ASN A 336 -16.36 -0.91 29.01
C ASN A 336 -14.87 -0.70 28.70
N LEU A 337 -14.26 0.42 29.10
CA LEU A 337 -12.86 0.80 28.91
C LEU A 337 -12.18 0.84 30.27
N TYR A 338 -11.57 -0.28 30.62
CA TYR A 338 -10.96 -0.50 31.93
C TYR A 338 -9.61 0.21 32.02
N ASN A 339 -9.18 0.49 33.24
CA ASN A 339 -7.90 1.13 33.52
C ASN A 339 -6.69 0.24 33.18
N ASP A 340 -6.84 -1.08 33.23
CA ASP A 340 -5.84 -2.05 32.77
C ASP A 340 -5.75 -2.19 31.24
N GLY A 341 -6.56 -1.42 30.50
CA GLY A 341 -6.63 -1.43 29.05
C GLY A 341 -7.58 -2.47 28.47
N LYS A 342 -8.31 -3.23 29.28
CA LYS A 342 -9.33 -4.17 28.79
C LYS A 342 -10.51 -3.42 28.17
N ILE A 343 -10.95 -3.92 27.00
CA ILE A 343 -12.12 -3.42 26.28
C ILE A 343 -13.22 -4.49 26.34
N CYS A 344 -14.40 -4.12 26.82
CA CYS A 344 -15.56 -5.01 26.94
C CYS A 344 -16.56 -4.75 25.82
N LEU A 345 -16.53 -5.57 24.77
CA LEU A 345 -17.47 -5.56 23.65
C LEU A 345 -17.86 -6.98 23.26
N SER A 346 -19.12 -7.18 22.88
CA SER A 346 -19.64 -8.47 22.43
C SER A 346 -18.93 -8.96 21.16
N ILE A 347 -18.64 -8.06 20.22
CA ILE A 347 -17.87 -8.35 19.00
C ILE A 347 -16.41 -8.77 19.27
N LEU A 348 -15.86 -8.44 20.43
CA LEU A 348 -14.54 -8.90 20.88
C LEU A 348 -14.62 -10.18 21.73
N GLY A 349 -15.83 -10.67 22.02
CA GLY A 349 -16.06 -11.80 22.93
C GLY A 349 -15.72 -11.48 24.39
N THR A 350 -15.57 -10.21 24.75
CA THR A 350 -15.21 -9.76 26.10
C THR A 350 -16.40 -9.22 26.91
N TRP A 351 -17.59 -9.20 26.31
CA TRP A 351 -18.85 -8.82 26.94
C TRP A 351 -19.99 -9.71 26.45
N GLU A 352 -21.07 -9.76 27.23
CA GLU A 352 -22.29 -10.45 26.82
C GLU A 352 -22.98 -9.69 25.68
N GLY A 353 -23.65 -10.43 24.80
CA GLY A 353 -24.34 -9.89 23.65
C GLY A 353 -25.10 -10.97 22.92
N ARG A 354 -25.98 -10.56 22.02
CA ARG A 354 -26.76 -11.51 21.20
C ARG A 354 -25.83 -12.26 20.23
N PRO A 355 -26.20 -13.47 19.77
CA PRO A 355 -25.37 -14.24 18.85
C PRO A 355 -24.93 -13.46 17.59
N GLU A 356 -25.79 -12.59 17.08
CA GLU A 356 -25.54 -11.72 15.92
C GLU A 356 -24.56 -10.56 16.21
N GLU A 357 -24.37 -10.18 17.47
CA GLU A 357 -23.46 -9.12 17.91
C GLU A 357 -22.06 -9.66 18.24
N LYS A 358 -21.93 -10.98 18.38
CA LYS A 358 -20.67 -11.65 18.66
C LYS A 358 -19.82 -11.77 17.41
N TRP A 359 -18.51 -11.92 17.62
CA TRP A 359 -17.57 -12.17 16.54
C TRP A 359 -18.00 -13.36 15.68
N ASN A 360 -17.99 -13.15 14.37
CA ASN A 360 -18.02 -14.22 13.39
C ASN A 360 -16.96 -13.96 12.32
N PRO A 361 -16.54 -14.96 11.52
CA PRO A 361 -15.47 -14.78 10.54
C PRO A 361 -15.78 -13.80 9.40
N TYR A 362 -17.02 -13.34 9.25
CA TYR A 362 -17.40 -12.31 8.29
C TYR A 362 -17.28 -10.89 8.87
N CYS A 363 -17.08 -10.77 10.19
CA CYS A 363 -16.78 -9.49 10.82
C CYS A 363 -15.43 -8.91 10.38
N SER A 364 -15.29 -7.59 10.45
CA SER A 364 -14.05 -6.89 10.10
C SER A 364 -13.51 -6.04 11.24
N LEU A 365 -12.23 -5.67 11.16
CA LEU A 365 -11.64 -4.70 12.09
C LEU A 365 -12.43 -3.37 12.06
N LEU A 366 -12.88 -2.89 10.88
CA LEU A 366 -13.66 -1.66 10.79
C LEU A 366 -14.91 -1.70 11.68
N GLN A 367 -15.63 -2.82 11.71
CA GLN A 367 -16.80 -2.97 12.58
C GLN A 367 -16.42 -2.89 14.06
N VAL A 368 -15.30 -3.51 14.45
CA VAL A 368 -14.77 -3.39 15.82
C VAL A 368 -14.46 -1.93 16.17
N LEU A 369 -13.80 -1.19 15.29
CA LEU A 369 -13.45 0.21 15.53
C LEU A 369 -14.69 1.10 15.63
N ILE A 370 -15.69 0.88 14.78
CA ILE A 370 -16.99 1.56 14.86
C ILE A 370 -17.70 1.21 16.17
N SER A 371 -17.67 -0.05 16.63
CA SER A 371 -18.26 -0.44 17.92
C SER A 371 -17.57 0.26 19.11
N ILE A 372 -16.23 0.40 19.07
CA ILE A 372 -15.50 1.17 20.09
C ILE A 372 -15.93 2.64 20.06
N GLN A 373 -16.03 3.25 18.87
CA GLN A 373 -16.48 4.64 18.73
C GLN A 373 -17.91 4.84 19.25
N VAL A 374 -18.85 3.93 18.95
CA VAL A 374 -20.22 3.98 19.47
C VAL A 374 -20.23 3.84 21.00
N ASN A 375 -19.31 3.06 21.59
CA ASN A 375 -19.17 2.96 23.04
C ASN A 375 -18.75 4.29 23.68
N LEU A 376 -17.93 5.10 22.99
CA LEU A 376 -17.61 6.47 23.42
C LEU A 376 -18.82 7.41 23.29
N THR A 377 -19.71 7.20 22.31
CA THR A 377 -20.94 8.00 22.17
C THR A 377 -21.98 7.68 23.26
N SER A 378 -22.06 6.42 23.69
CA SER A 378 -23.19 5.88 24.47
C SER A 378 -23.19 6.22 25.97
N PHE A 379 -22.51 7.27 26.43
CA PHE A 379 -22.50 7.64 27.86
C PHE A 379 -23.89 8.07 28.40
N LEU A 380 -24.89 8.23 27.52
CA LEU A 380 -26.22 8.73 27.86
C LEU A 380 -27.23 7.66 28.33
N ASN A 381 -26.88 6.38 28.42
CA ASN A 381 -27.85 5.31 28.77
C ASN A 381 -27.39 4.33 29.86
N VAL A 382 -26.74 4.81 30.93
CA VAL A 382 -26.57 4.03 32.18
C VAL A 382 -27.13 4.79 33.36
#